data_AF-A0A8B7Y0E1-F1
#
_entry.id   AF-A0A8B7Y0E1-F1
#
_cell.length_a   1.000
_cell.length_b   1.000
_cell.length_c   1.000
_cell.angle_alpha   90.00
_cell.angle_beta   90.00
_cell.angle_gamma   90.00
#
_symmetry.space_group_name_H-M   'P 1'
#
loop_
_entity.id
_entity.type
_entity.pdbx_description
1 polymer ?
#
loop_
_entity_poly.entity_id
_entity_poly.type
_entity_poly.pdbx_seq_one_letter_code
_entity_poly.pdbx_strand_id
1 'polypeptide(L)'
;MKLFEAIVFLSFVGGVMGISCYVCSTGQAGCDDPFKPSDALKRNCTSDYNACYKVKGEVLGITVVERQCEKKSQCLKENGCFTVEGQGNSATGCCCTGDYCNGTGSLGVMSVMVSVILGLLATVIAP
;
A
#
# COMPACT_ATOMS: atom_id res chain seq x y z
N MET A 1 -36.08 8.06 17.73
CA MET A 1 -35.01 8.89 18.33
C MET A 1 -33.85 8.06 18.90
N LYS A 2 -34.08 6.96 19.63
CA LYS A 2 -32.99 6.11 20.20
C LYS A 2 -32.02 5.49 19.18
N LEU A 3 -32.46 5.24 17.94
CA LEU A 3 -31.60 4.68 16.88
C LEU A 3 -30.57 5.70 16.34
N PHE A 4 -30.91 6.99 16.36
CA PHE A 4 -30.07 8.06 15.82
C PHE A 4 -28.87 8.33 16.74
N GLU A 5 -29.07 8.22 18.05
CA GLU A 5 -28.01 8.36 19.06
C GLU A 5 -26.96 7.24 18.98
N ALA A 6 -27.39 6.00 18.67
CA ALA A 6 -26.47 4.87 18.47
C ALA A 6 -25.59 5.04 17.21
N ILE A 7 -26.15 5.61 16.14
CA ILE A 7 -25.43 5.86 14.88
C ILE A 7 -24.36 6.95 15.08
N VAL A 8 -24.67 8.00 15.85
CA VAL A 8 -23.71 9.09 16.16
C VAL A 8 -22.57 8.59 17.05
N PHE A 9 -22.81 7.67 17.98
CA PHE A 9 -21.75 7.09 18.83
C PHE A 9 -20.77 6.19 18.05
N LEU A 10 -21.25 5.46 17.03
CA LEU A 10 -20.42 4.57 16.21
C LEU A 10 -19.50 5.33 15.22
N SER A 11 -19.83 6.56 14.85
CA SER A 11 -18.99 7.39 13.96
C SER A 11 -17.67 7.88 14.57
N PHE A 12 -17.51 7.84 15.90
CA PHE A 12 -16.29 8.32 16.57
C PHE A 12 -15.23 7.24 16.81
N VAL A 13 -15.51 5.97 16.48
CA VAL A 13 -14.53 4.89 16.55
C VAL A 13 -13.78 4.77 15.21
N GLY A 14 -13.44 5.91 14.61
CA GLY A 14 -12.40 5.99 13.58
C GLY A 14 -11.05 5.94 14.28
N GLY A 15 -10.65 4.76 14.74
CA GLY A 15 -9.39 4.56 15.44
C GLY A 15 -8.23 5.14 14.63
N VAL A 16 -7.33 5.84 15.33
CA VAL A 16 -6.02 6.30 14.83
C VAL A 16 -5.13 5.07 14.61
N MET A 17 -5.57 4.15 13.76
CA MET A 17 -4.80 2.97 13.41
C MET A 17 -3.81 3.40 12.34
N GLY A 18 -2.54 3.44 12.71
CA GLY A 18 -1.46 3.53 11.74
C GLY A 18 -1.58 2.39 10.75
N ILE A 19 -1.19 2.65 9.50
CA ILE A 19 -1.20 1.61 8.46
C ILE A 19 -0.16 0.55 8.77
N SER A 20 -0.30 -0.62 8.15
CA SER A 20 0.71 -1.68 8.21
C SER A 20 1.43 -1.80 6.87
N CYS A 21 2.73 -2.03 6.87
CA CYS A 21 3.53 -2.20 5.64
C CYS A 21 4.39 -3.45 5.72
N TYR A 22 4.87 -3.93 4.58
CA TYR A 22 6.03 -4.81 4.58
C TYR A 22 7.30 -3.99 4.83
N VAL A 23 8.16 -4.49 5.70
CA VAL A 23 9.45 -3.88 6.03
C VAL A 23 10.55 -4.91 5.86
N CYS A 24 11.40 -4.70 4.86
CA CYS A 24 12.51 -5.59 4.56
C CYS A 24 13.54 -4.96 3.64
N SER A 25 14.74 -5.54 3.58
CA SER A 25 15.81 -5.18 2.65
C SER A 25 16.39 -6.39 1.92
N THR A 26 17.19 -6.14 0.89
CA THR A 26 17.83 -7.16 0.05
C THR A 26 18.63 -8.15 0.88
N GLY A 27 18.52 -9.44 0.56
CA GLY A 27 19.18 -10.52 1.31
C GLY A 27 18.39 -11.02 2.53
N GLN A 28 17.31 -10.35 2.92
CA GLN A 28 16.36 -10.92 3.87
C GLN A 28 15.41 -11.90 3.17
N ALA A 29 15.16 -13.05 3.81
CA ALA A 29 14.30 -14.09 3.26
C ALA A 29 12.90 -13.53 2.90
N GLY A 30 12.55 -13.61 1.62
CA GLY A 30 11.25 -13.17 1.09
C GLY A 30 11.17 -11.71 0.66
N CYS A 31 12.25 -10.93 0.80
CA CYS A 31 12.28 -9.53 0.38
C CYS A 31 12.61 -9.33 -1.12
N ASP A 32 13.33 -10.27 -1.73
CA ASP A 32 13.72 -10.17 -3.13
C ASP A 32 12.49 -10.19 -4.05
N ASP A 33 12.65 -9.70 -5.29
CA ASP A 33 11.62 -9.84 -6.32
C ASP A 33 11.88 -11.12 -7.15
N PRO A 34 10.90 -12.03 -7.33
CA PRO A 34 9.49 -11.88 -6.96
C PRO A 34 9.24 -11.94 -5.45
N PHE A 35 8.50 -10.94 -4.95
CA PHE A 35 8.21 -10.77 -3.52
C PHE A 35 7.45 -11.95 -2.95
N LYS A 36 7.91 -12.48 -1.82
CA LYS A 36 7.24 -13.57 -1.10
C LYS A 36 6.76 -13.03 0.25
N PRO A 37 5.50 -12.55 0.33
CA PRO A 37 4.98 -11.97 1.55
C PRO A 37 5.02 -12.99 2.69
N SER A 38 5.43 -12.53 3.87
CA SER A 38 5.47 -13.32 5.11
C SER A 38 5.08 -12.42 6.27
N ASP A 39 4.44 -13.00 7.29
CA ASP A 39 4.10 -12.29 8.52
C ASP A 39 5.34 -11.74 9.24
N ALA A 40 6.49 -12.40 9.07
CA ALA A 40 7.77 -11.93 9.59
C ALA A 40 8.20 -10.57 9.02
N LEU A 41 7.69 -10.18 7.85
CA LEU A 41 7.98 -8.92 7.18
C LEU A 41 6.94 -7.83 7.47
N LYS A 42 5.79 -8.16 8.09
CA LYS A 42 4.73 -7.19 8.38
C LYS A 42 5.10 -6.33 9.58
N ARG A 43 4.92 -5.01 9.48
CA ARG A 43 5.09 -4.07 10.60
C ARG A 43 3.95 -3.07 10.62
N ASN A 44 3.50 -2.72 11.83
CA ASN A 44 2.62 -1.57 12.03
C ASN A 44 3.47 -0.32 11.99
N CYS A 45 3.07 0.66 11.19
CA CYS A 45 3.75 1.95 11.12
C CYS A 45 3.35 2.82 12.31
N THR A 46 4.28 3.64 12.80
CA THR A 46 3.96 4.61 13.86
C THR A 46 3.10 5.76 13.29
N SER A 47 2.51 6.57 14.15
CA SER A 47 1.56 7.63 13.77
C SER A 47 2.06 8.58 12.68
N ASP A 48 3.38 8.77 12.60
CA ASP A 48 3.99 9.72 11.68
C ASP A 48 4.22 9.13 10.28
N TYR A 49 4.12 7.81 10.15
CA TYR A 49 4.39 7.07 8.91
C TYR A 49 3.09 6.51 8.37
N ASN A 50 2.53 7.23 7.40
CA ASN A 50 1.20 7.03 6.84
C ASN A 50 1.23 6.62 5.36
N ALA A 51 2.38 6.13 4.86
CA ALA A 51 2.52 5.51 3.55
C ALA A 51 3.43 4.27 3.62
N CYS A 52 3.22 3.31 2.73
CA CYS A 52 4.19 2.26 2.48
C CYS A 52 5.06 2.63 1.29
N TYR A 53 6.36 2.38 1.41
CA TYR A 53 7.32 2.62 0.35
C TYR A 53 7.97 1.31 -0.11
N LYS A 54 8.22 1.21 -1.42
CA LYS A 54 9.04 0.18 -2.05
C LYS A 54 10.04 0.88 -2.97
N VAL A 55 11.31 0.55 -2.85
CA VAL A 55 12.33 0.92 -3.84
C VAL A 55 12.94 -0.34 -4.44
N LYS A 56 13.15 -0.31 -5.75
CA LYS A 56 13.90 -1.33 -6.49
C LYS A 56 14.89 -0.64 -7.42
N GLY A 57 16.15 -1.00 -7.38
CA GLY A 57 17.15 -0.50 -8.31
C GLY A 57 18.21 -1.54 -8.62
N GLU A 58 19.11 -1.20 -9.53
CA GLU A 58 20.28 -2.01 -9.87
C GLU A 58 21.55 -1.21 -9.57
N VAL A 59 22.48 -1.81 -8.85
CA VAL A 59 23.78 -1.22 -8.52
C VAL A 59 24.86 -2.27 -8.78
N LEU A 60 25.77 -1.99 -9.72
CA LEU A 60 26.85 -2.93 -10.11
C LEU A 60 26.34 -4.32 -10.52
N GLY A 61 25.19 -4.39 -11.22
CA GLY A 61 24.58 -5.66 -11.62
C GLY A 61 23.80 -6.38 -10.50
N ILE A 62 23.75 -5.81 -9.29
CA ILE A 62 23.01 -6.36 -8.17
C ILE A 62 21.68 -5.61 -8.04
N THR A 63 20.57 -6.35 -8.10
CA THR A 63 19.25 -5.79 -7.82
C THR A 63 19.11 -5.57 -6.32
N VAL A 64 18.82 -4.33 -5.92
CA VAL A 64 18.51 -3.94 -4.55
C VAL A 64 17.01 -3.66 -4.45
N VAL A 65 16.34 -4.32 -3.52
CA VAL A 65 14.96 -4.07 -3.11
C VAL A 65 14.90 -3.72 -1.63
N GLU A 66 14.10 -2.70 -1.31
CA GLU A 66 13.78 -2.32 0.06
C GLU A 66 12.29 -1.94 0.16
N ARG A 67 11.70 -2.27 1.29
CA ARG A 67 10.32 -1.96 1.66
C ARG A 67 10.31 -1.39 3.06
N GLN A 68 9.55 -0.32 3.28
CA GLN A 68 9.46 0.31 4.60
C GLN A 68 8.17 1.10 4.80
N CYS A 69 7.92 1.47 6.06
CA CYS A 69 7.00 2.54 6.41
C CYS A 69 7.63 3.89 6.04
N GLU A 70 6.87 4.79 5.44
CA GLU A 70 7.35 6.12 5.02
C GLU A 70 6.33 7.20 5.37
N LYS A 71 6.80 8.44 5.53
CA LYS A 71 5.91 9.60 5.66
C LYS A 71 5.37 9.97 4.29
N LYS A 72 4.07 10.21 4.18
CA LYS A 72 3.44 10.65 2.93
C LYS A 72 4.08 11.92 2.35
N SER A 73 4.62 12.80 3.20
CA SER A 73 5.35 14.01 2.78
C SER A 73 6.70 13.74 2.11
N GLN A 74 7.29 12.55 2.32
CA GLN A 74 8.55 12.12 1.68
C GLN A 74 8.29 11.36 0.37
N CYS A 75 7.03 11.03 0.06
CA CYS A 75 6.66 10.43 -1.20
C CYS A 75 6.72 11.46 -2.33
N LEU A 76 7.67 11.32 -3.24
CA LEU A 76 7.80 12.20 -4.42
C LEU A 76 6.55 12.18 -5.32
N LYS A 77 5.79 11.08 -5.28
CA LYS A 77 4.51 10.95 -5.96
C LYS A 77 3.52 10.29 -5.02
N GLU A 78 2.44 11.00 -4.70
CA GLU A 78 1.35 10.45 -3.89
C GLU A 78 0.73 9.26 -4.64
N ASN A 79 0.76 8.07 -4.03
CA ASN A 79 0.22 6.84 -4.59
C ASN A 79 0.72 6.52 -6.01
N GLY A 80 2.01 6.70 -6.25
CA GLY A 80 2.62 6.42 -7.53
C GLY A 80 4.09 6.03 -7.44
N CYS A 81 4.62 5.67 -8.60
CA CYS A 81 6.04 5.38 -8.77
C CYS A 81 6.76 6.53 -9.46
N PHE A 82 8.03 6.69 -9.12
CA PHE A 82 8.99 7.53 -9.80
C PHE A 82 10.24 6.70 -10.09
N THR A 83 10.94 7.02 -11.17
CA THR A 83 12.19 6.38 -11.54
C THR A 83 13.26 7.46 -11.63
N VAL A 84 14.41 7.19 -11.01
CA VAL A 84 15.62 8.02 -11.13
C VAL A 84 16.66 7.22 -11.89
N GLU A 85 17.34 7.90 -12.82
CA GLU A 85 18.40 7.32 -13.64
C GLU A 85 19.68 8.14 -13.47
N GLY A 86 20.81 7.47 -13.31
CA GLY A 86 22.10 8.15 -13.12
C GLY A 86 23.29 7.19 -13.20
N GLN A 87 24.35 7.59 -13.91
CA GLN A 87 25.60 6.82 -14.06
C GLN A 87 25.37 5.37 -14.53
N GLY A 88 24.40 5.16 -15.43
CA GLY A 88 24.05 3.83 -15.96
C GLY A 88 23.23 2.95 -15.00
N ASN A 89 22.85 3.45 -13.83
CA ASN A 89 21.96 2.77 -12.89
C ASN A 89 20.56 3.38 -12.93
N SER A 90 19.55 2.58 -12.61
CA SER A 90 18.17 3.06 -12.42
C SER A 90 17.61 2.55 -11.10
N ALA A 91 16.79 3.38 -10.45
CA ALA A 91 16.03 3.00 -9.27
C ALA A 91 14.59 3.51 -9.39
N THR A 92 13.63 2.64 -9.12
CA THR A 92 12.20 2.95 -9.10
C THR A 92 11.70 2.89 -7.66
N GLY A 93 11.22 4.03 -7.16
CA GLY A 93 10.55 4.16 -5.87
C GLY A 93 9.05 4.27 -6.06
N CYS A 94 8.26 3.57 -5.25
CA CYS A 94 6.80 3.59 -5.28
C CYS A 94 6.27 3.84 -3.87
N CYS A 95 5.36 4.80 -3.74
CA CYS A 95 4.58 5.01 -2.53
C CYS A 95 3.13 4.56 -2.74
N CYS A 96 2.52 4.05 -1.68
CA CYS A 96 1.11 3.73 -1.65
C CYS A 96 0.53 3.89 -0.23
N THR A 97 -0.77 4.15 -0.14
CA THR A 97 -1.52 4.20 1.11
C THR A 97 -2.43 2.98 1.23
N GLY A 98 -2.42 2.32 2.38
CA GLY A 98 -3.21 1.13 2.66
C GLY A 98 -2.34 -0.01 3.17
N ASP A 99 -2.95 -0.94 3.88
CA ASP A 99 -2.21 -2.02 4.52
C ASP A 99 -1.51 -2.91 3.49
N TYR A 100 -0.21 -3.10 3.68
CA TYR A 100 0.64 -4.02 2.93
C TYR A 100 0.70 -3.73 1.41
N CYS A 101 0.32 -2.52 0.99
CA CYS A 101 0.23 -2.15 -0.42
C CYS A 101 1.59 -2.20 -1.15
N ASN A 102 2.70 -2.09 -0.42
CA ASN A 102 4.06 -2.21 -0.97
C ASN A 102 4.49 -3.68 -1.25
N GLY A 103 3.57 -4.63 -1.09
CA GLY A 103 3.77 -6.03 -1.48
C GLY A 103 3.42 -6.33 -2.93
N THR A 104 2.56 -5.53 -3.59
CA THR A 104 2.19 -5.78 -4.97
C THR A 104 3.32 -5.41 -5.91
N GLY A 105 3.78 -6.35 -6.75
CA GLY A 105 4.48 -6.01 -7.98
C GLY A 105 3.58 -5.12 -8.82
N SER A 106 4.14 -4.17 -9.57
CA SER A 106 3.40 -3.21 -10.41
C SER A 106 2.53 -3.94 -11.45
N LEU A 107 1.33 -4.35 -11.07
CA LEU A 107 0.29 -4.87 -11.94
C LEU A 107 -0.99 -4.19 -11.47
N GLY A 108 -1.45 -3.24 -12.29
CA GLY A 108 -2.56 -2.35 -11.99
C GLY A 108 -3.77 -3.14 -11.49
N VAL A 109 -4.26 -2.75 -10.32
CA VAL A 109 -5.49 -3.28 -9.77
C VAL A 109 -6.64 -2.77 -10.64
N MET A 110 -6.98 -3.53 -11.68
CA MET A 110 -8.20 -3.32 -12.44
C MET A 110 -9.41 -3.61 -11.53
N SER A 111 -10.04 -2.56 -11.03
CA SER A 111 -11.47 -2.28 -11.27
C SER A 111 -12.49 -3.43 -11.15
N VAL A 112 -12.40 -4.34 -10.16
CA VAL A 112 -13.45 -5.37 -9.95
C VAL A 112 -14.60 -4.89 -9.04
N MET A 113 -14.42 -3.82 -8.26
CA MET A 113 -15.43 -3.38 -7.27
C MET A 113 -16.62 -2.60 -7.85
N VAL A 114 -16.54 -2.09 -9.09
CA VAL A 114 -17.62 -1.27 -9.69
C VAL A 114 -18.82 -2.13 -10.15
N SER A 115 -18.61 -3.42 -10.42
CA SER A 115 -19.64 -4.31 -10.98
C SER A 115 -20.71 -4.75 -9.97
N VAL A 116 -20.38 -4.78 -8.66
CA VAL A 116 -21.30 -5.29 -7.62
C VAL A 116 -22.38 -4.26 -7.26
N ILE A 117 -22.08 -2.97 -7.34
CA ILE A 117 -23.01 -1.89 -6.97
C ILE A 117 -24.11 -1.73 -8.03
N LEU A 118 -23.79 -1.90 -9.32
CA LEU A 118 -24.76 -1.83 -10.41
C LEU A 118 -25.70 -3.06 -10.43
N GLY A 119 -25.21 -4.24 -10.03
CA GLY A 119 -26.03 -5.46 -9.94
C GLY A 119 -27.11 -5.39 -8.85
N LEU A 120 -26.80 -4.79 -7.69
CA LEU A 120 -27.75 -4.66 -6.58
C LEU A 120 -28.85 -3.61 -6.85
N LEU A 121 -28.56 -2.58 -7.64
CA LEU A 121 -29.58 -1.61 -8.07
C LEU A 121 -30.55 -2.21 -9.09
N ALA A 122 -30.09 -3.12 -9.95
CA ALA A 122 -30.96 -3.80 -10.92
C ALA A 122 -31.98 -4.74 -10.26
N THR A 123 -31.65 -5.36 -9.12
CA THR A 123 -32.57 -6.26 -8.41
C THR A 123 -33.62 -5.55 -7.55
N VAL A 124 -33.47 -4.24 -7.30
CA VAL A 124 -34.41 -3.44 -6.47
C VAL A 124 -35.43 -2.69 -7.33
N ILE A 125 -35.19 -2.57 -8.64
CA ILE A 125 -36.05 -1.78 -9.57
C ILE A 125 -36.85 -2.67 -10.54
N ALA A 126 -36.64 -3.99 -10.55
CA ALA A 126 -37.44 -4.90 -11.36
C ALA A 126 -38.77 -5.24 -10.63
N PRO A 127 -39.95 -4.83 -11.14
CA PRO A 127 -41.26 -5.20 -10.60
C PRO A 127 -41.62 -6.67 -10.87
#